data_AF-A0A1V4KPS1-F1
#
_entry.id   AF-A0A1V4KPS1-F1
#
_cell.length_a   1.000
_cell.length_b   1.000
_cell.length_c   1.000
_cell.angle_alpha   90.00
_cell.angle_beta   90.00
_cell.angle_gamma   90.00
#
_symmetry.space_group_name_H-M   'P 1'
#
loop_
_entity.id
_entity.type
_entity.pdbx_description
1 polymer ?
#
loop_
_entity_poly.entity_id
_entity_poly.type
_entity_poly.pdbx_seq_one_letter_code
_entity_poly.pdbx_strand_id
1 'polypeptide(L)'
;MAAPEPEQEPESVPAGALRAVLRPSGALPPHSLPVRGYDFAGGPDHAALLRSFLTTGFQATSFAQAADEIRRMIAAKLEPLSADERARAALAGPRPPSGCTIFLGFTSNLVSSGVRETIRYLVQNNMVDVLVTTAGGVEEDLIKCLAPTYLGDFSLGGRELRQSGLNRG
;
A
#
# COMPACT_ATOMS: atom_id res chain seq x y z
N MET A 1 -56.70 -35.91 -31.18
CA MET A 1 -56.73 -35.15 -29.91
C MET A 1 -55.76 -35.82 -28.96
N ALA A 2 -54.58 -35.22 -28.73
CA ALA A 2 -53.66 -35.67 -27.69
C ALA A 2 -54.05 -34.98 -26.38
N ALA A 3 -54.10 -35.74 -25.28
CA ALA A 3 -54.39 -35.23 -23.94
C ALA A 3 -53.26 -34.28 -23.48
N PRO A 4 -53.56 -33.24 -22.67
CA PRO A 4 -52.53 -32.35 -22.15
C PRO A 4 -51.62 -33.13 -21.18
N GLU A 5 -50.31 -32.92 -21.29
CA GLU A 5 -49.34 -33.47 -20.35
C GLU A 5 -49.57 -32.89 -18.94
N PRO A 6 -49.39 -33.69 -17.87
CA PRO A 6 -49.63 -33.23 -16.52
C PRO A 6 -48.64 -32.13 -16.14
N GLU A 7 -49.14 -31.03 -15.58
CA GLU A 7 -48.33 -29.98 -14.97
C GLU A 7 -47.45 -30.61 -13.89
N GLN A 8 -46.12 -30.51 -14.07
CA GLN A 8 -45.14 -30.99 -13.10
C GLN A 8 -45.26 -30.16 -11.82
N GLU A 9 -45.64 -30.82 -10.71
CA GLU A 9 -45.57 -30.19 -9.39
C GLU A 9 -44.13 -29.71 -9.12
N PRO A 10 -43.95 -28.53 -8.51
CA PRO A 10 -42.62 -27.97 -8.30
C PRO A 10 -41.80 -28.91 -7.42
N GLU A 11 -40.69 -29.41 -7.97
CA GLU A 11 -39.75 -30.32 -7.31
C GLU A 11 -39.36 -29.77 -5.94
N SER A 12 -39.67 -30.51 -4.87
CA SER A 12 -39.45 -30.05 -3.49
C SER A 12 -37.96 -29.84 -3.23
N VAL A 13 -37.57 -28.64 -2.80
CA VAL A 13 -36.15 -28.29 -2.58
C VAL A 13 -35.49 -29.28 -1.60
N PRO A 14 -34.33 -29.86 -1.94
CA PRO A 14 -33.66 -30.84 -1.08
C PRO A 14 -33.37 -30.26 0.33
N ALA A 15 -33.81 -30.97 1.37
CA ALA A 15 -33.64 -30.53 2.76
C ALA A 15 -32.17 -30.28 3.14
N GLY A 16 -31.24 -31.03 2.55
CA GLY A 16 -29.80 -30.81 2.72
C GLY A 16 -29.32 -29.47 2.16
N ALA A 17 -29.85 -29.05 1.01
CA ALA A 17 -29.54 -27.75 0.41
C ALA A 17 -30.11 -26.61 1.27
N LEU A 18 -31.34 -26.74 1.77
CA LEU A 18 -31.95 -25.77 2.69
C LEU A 18 -31.10 -25.59 3.96
N ARG A 19 -30.69 -26.69 4.58
CA ARG A 19 -29.87 -26.63 5.81
C ARG A 19 -28.48 -26.05 5.56
N ALA A 20 -27.89 -26.29 4.40
CA ALA A 20 -26.57 -25.77 4.06
C ALA A 20 -26.60 -24.26 3.76
N VAL A 21 -27.61 -23.79 3.03
CA VAL A 21 -27.71 -22.39 2.57
C VAL A 21 -28.33 -21.48 3.63
N LEU A 22 -29.35 -21.95 4.36
CA LEU A 22 -30.12 -21.13 5.30
C LEU A 22 -29.65 -21.29 6.75
N ARG A 23 -28.36 -21.57 6.94
CA ARG A 23 -27.79 -21.66 8.29
C ARG A 23 -27.81 -20.28 8.97
N PRO A 24 -28.37 -20.14 10.18
CA PRO A 24 -28.31 -18.88 10.92
C PRO A 24 -26.86 -18.47 11.23
N SER A 25 -26.55 -17.19 11.05
CA SER A 25 -25.27 -16.60 11.44
C SER A 25 -25.24 -16.22 12.93
N GLY A 26 -24.04 -16.24 13.52
CA GLY A 26 -23.81 -15.69 14.86
C GLY A 26 -23.68 -14.17 14.85
N ALA A 27 -23.65 -13.57 16.04
CA ALA A 27 -23.43 -12.13 16.19
C ALA A 27 -21.98 -11.74 15.84
N LEU A 28 -21.81 -10.56 15.26
CA LEU A 28 -20.49 -9.98 14.99
C LEU A 28 -19.95 -9.23 16.22
N PRO A 29 -18.61 -9.13 16.38
CA PRO A 29 -17.99 -8.29 17.40
C PRO A 29 -18.44 -6.80 17.34
N PRO A 30 -18.50 -6.07 18.47
CA PRO A 30 -18.95 -4.67 18.49
C PRO A 30 -18.10 -3.71 17.65
N HIS A 31 -16.83 -4.04 17.41
CA HIS A 31 -15.90 -3.20 16.64
C HIS A 31 -15.84 -3.60 15.15
N SER A 32 -16.72 -4.49 14.68
CA SER A 32 -16.78 -4.86 13.28
C SER A 32 -17.24 -3.67 12.43
N LEU A 33 -16.37 -3.25 11.51
CA LEU A 33 -16.68 -2.18 10.58
C LEU A 33 -17.48 -2.74 9.39
N PRO A 34 -18.67 -2.17 9.08
CA PRO A 34 -19.40 -2.56 7.89
C PRO A 34 -18.64 -2.13 6.63
N VAL A 35 -18.68 -2.97 5.59
CA VAL A 35 -18.10 -2.63 4.29
C VAL A 35 -18.93 -1.51 3.66
N ARG A 36 -18.26 -0.39 3.35
CA ARG A 36 -18.84 0.77 2.69
C ARG A 36 -17.76 1.55 1.95
N GLY A 37 -17.94 1.73 0.65
CA GLY A 37 -17.07 2.58 -0.17
C GLY A 37 -17.39 4.08 -0.05
N TYR A 38 -16.59 4.90 -0.73
CA TYR A 38 -16.83 6.34 -0.84
C TYR A 38 -18.07 6.65 -1.68
N ASP A 39 -18.87 7.61 -1.24
CA ASP A 39 -20.06 8.07 -1.96
C ASP A 39 -19.75 9.34 -2.76
N PHE A 40 -19.72 9.20 -4.09
CA PHE A 40 -19.42 10.30 -5.00
C PHE A 40 -20.58 11.30 -5.18
N ALA A 41 -21.77 11.03 -4.65
CA ALA A 41 -22.87 12.01 -4.66
C ALA A 41 -22.49 13.30 -3.92
N GLY A 42 -21.58 13.22 -2.94
CA GLY A 42 -21.01 14.38 -2.24
C GLY A 42 -19.91 15.13 -3.01
N GLY A 43 -19.56 14.70 -4.22
CA GLY A 43 -18.48 15.26 -5.03
C GLY A 43 -17.11 14.60 -4.79
N PRO A 44 -16.07 15.03 -5.53
CA PRO A 44 -14.74 14.42 -5.48
C PRO A 44 -13.86 14.98 -4.34
N ASP A 45 -13.96 14.42 -3.14
CA ASP A 45 -13.02 14.64 -2.04
C ASP A 45 -12.01 13.47 -1.96
N HIS A 46 -10.79 13.71 -2.42
CA HIS A 46 -9.71 12.72 -2.42
C HIS A 46 -9.32 12.26 -1.00
N ALA A 47 -9.36 13.16 -0.02
CA ALA A 47 -9.02 12.81 1.35
C ALA A 47 -10.11 11.91 1.95
N ALA A 48 -11.38 12.20 1.69
CA ALA A 48 -12.49 11.36 2.12
C ALA A 48 -12.50 10.01 1.38
N LEU A 49 -12.16 9.99 0.09
CA LEU A 49 -11.98 8.76 -0.68
C LEU A 49 -10.90 7.86 -0.07
N LEU A 50 -9.71 8.40 0.21
CA LEU A 50 -8.63 7.61 0.82
C LEU A 50 -8.95 7.19 2.26
N ARG A 51 -9.71 7.98 3.02
CA ARG A 51 -10.21 7.54 4.34
C ARG A 51 -11.20 6.39 4.24
N SER A 52 -12.04 6.36 3.21
CA SER A 52 -13.01 5.27 3.02
C SER A 52 -12.34 3.93 2.74
N PHE A 53 -11.07 3.91 2.31
CA PHE A 53 -10.36 2.67 2.01
C PHE A 53 -10.34 1.69 3.19
N LEU A 54 -10.40 2.18 4.44
CA LEU A 54 -10.52 1.33 5.63
C LEU A 54 -11.75 0.40 5.57
N THR A 55 -12.87 0.88 5.03
CA THR A 55 -14.13 0.14 4.92
C THR A 55 -14.43 -0.34 3.50
N THR A 56 -13.53 -0.14 2.53
CA THR A 56 -13.72 -0.58 1.14
C THR A 56 -13.48 -2.08 0.95
N GLY A 57 -12.55 -2.68 1.70
CA GLY A 57 -12.18 -4.10 1.59
C GLY A 57 -10.93 -4.36 0.73
N PHE A 58 -10.45 -5.62 0.77
CA PHE A 58 -9.27 -6.09 0.03
C PHE A 58 -8.03 -5.19 0.25
N GLN A 59 -7.28 -4.88 -0.82
CA GLN A 59 -6.04 -4.09 -0.76
C GLN A 59 -6.29 -2.64 -0.31
N ALA A 60 -7.50 -2.10 -0.49
CA ALA A 60 -7.83 -0.76 0.01
C ALA A 60 -7.76 -0.73 1.54
N THR A 61 -8.34 -1.72 2.22
CA THR A 61 -8.24 -1.80 3.68
C THR A 61 -6.79 -1.96 4.13
N SER A 62 -5.99 -2.79 3.45
CA SER A 62 -4.55 -2.91 3.73
C SER A 62 -3.79 -1.59 3.57
N PHE A 63 -4.11 -0.80 2.54
CA PHE A 63 -3.54 0.54 2.35
C PHE A 63 -3.87 1.49 3.50
N ALA A 64 -5.14 1.53 3.93
CA ALA A 64 -5.56 2.38 5.04
C ALA A 64 -4.86 2.00 6.35
N GLN A 65 -4.76 0.69 6.64
CA GLN A 65 -4.04 0.16 7.80
C GLN A 65 -2.55 0.51 7.77
N ALA A 66 -1.91 0.43 6.60
CA ALA A 66 -0.51 0.84 6.44
C ALA A 66 -0.32 2.34 6.71
N ALA A 67 -1.24 3.19 6.25
CA ALA A 67 -1.21 4.62 6.54
C ALA A 67 -1.35 4.91 8.04
N ASP A 68 -2.21 4.18 8.74
CA ASP A 68 -2.37 4.31 10.20
C ASP A 68 -1.14 3.83 10.96
N GLU A 69 -0.46 2.78 10.49
CA GLU A 69 0.81 2.35 11.10
C GLU A 69 1.93 3.39 10.90
N ILE A 70 2.05 3.96 9.70
CA ILE A 70 3.02 5.03 9.45
C ILE A 70 2.75 6.25 10.34
N ARG A 71 1.47 6.61 10.57
CA ARG A 71 1.11 7.69 11.52
C ARG A 71 1.54 7.36 12.94
N ARG A 72 1.40 6.12 13.40
CA ARG A 72 1.89 5.67 14.72
C ARG A 72 3.42 5.78 14.83
N MET A 73 4.15 5.38 13.78
CA MET A 73 5.62 5.54 13.73
C MET A 73 6.03 7.01 13.81
N ILE A 74 5.36 7.89 13.07
CA ILE A 74 5.63 9.35 13.08
C ILE A 74 5.34 9.92 14.47
N ALA A 75 4.20 9.58 15.08
CA ALA A 75 3.85 10.02 16.42
C ALA A 75 4.92 9.61 17.44
N ALA A 76 5.30 8.32 17.45
CA ALA A 76 6.35 7.80 18.32
C ALA A 76 7.72 8.46 18.05
N LYS A 77 8.04 8.82 16.81
CA LYS A 77 9.27 9.54 16.47
C LYS A 77 9.30 10.94 17.06
N LEU A 78 8.16 11.64 17.05
CA LEU A 78 8.02 13.02 17.52
C LEU A 78 7.88 13.12 19.05
N GLU A 79 7.61 12.02 19.74
CA GLU A 79 7.59 11.99 21.20
C GLU A 79 8.97 12.39 21.77
N PRO A 80 9.01 13.40 22.68
CA PRO A 80 10.26 13.82 23.28
C PRO A 80 10.86 12.71 24.14
N LEU A 81 12.13 12.39 23.89
CA LEU A 81 12.89 11.50 24.75
C LEU A 81 13.15 12.14 26.13
N SER A 82 13.31 11.33 27.16
CA SER A 82 13.87 11.75 28.45
C SER A 82 15.39 12.00 28.34
N ALA A 83 15.99 12.59 29.37
CA ALA A 83 17.44 12.81 29.41
C ALA A 83 18.23 11.49 29.35
N ASP A 84 17.76 10.47 30.07
CA ASP A 84 18.41 9.16 30.13
C ASP A 84 18.30 8.41 28.80
N GLU A 85 17.14 8.47 28.14
CA GLU A 85 16.94 7.86 26.82
C GLU A 85 17.82 8.53 25.76
N ARG A 86 17.93 9.87 25.80
CA ARG A 86 18.87 10.58 24.92
C ARG A 86 20.31 10.14 25.15
N ALA A 87 20.75 10.03 26.40
CA ALA A 87 22.12 9.62 26.72
C ALA A 87 22.43 8.19 26.22
N ARG A 88 21.47 7.27 26.37
CA ARG A 88 21.61 5.90 25.86
C ARG A 88 21.64 5.84 24.34
N ALA A 89 20.75 6.58 23.68
CA ALA A 89 20.62 6.55 22.23
C ALA A 89 21.73 7.33 21.50
N ALA A 90 22.37 8.31 22.15
CA ALA A 90 23.52 9.04 21.61
C ALA A 90 24.75 8.16 21.33
N LEU A 91 24.80 6.93 21.86
CA LEU A 91 25.86 5.96 21.58
C LEU A 91 25.73 5.31 20.19
N ALA A 92 24.58 5.49 19.51
CA ALA A 92 24.27 4.81 18.24
C ALA A 92 24.80 5.54 16.99
N GLY A 93 25.39 6.74 17.13
CA GLY A 93 26.00 7.47 16.02
C GLY A 93 25.87 9.00 16.13
N PRO A 94 26.32 9.75 15.11
CA PRO A 94 26.33 11.21 15.13
C PRO A 94 24.95 11.87 14.97
N ARG A 95 23.92 11.08 14.63
CA ARG A 95 22.56 11.56 14.41
C ARG A 95 21.83 11.74 15.75
N PRO A 96 21.11 12.87 15.97
CA PRO A 96 20.31 13.04 17.17
C PRO A 96 19.25 11.94 17.32
N PRO A 97 19.09 11.35 18.52
CA PRO A 97 18.13 10.29 18.73
C PRO A 97 16.69 10.81 18.75
N SER A 98 15.75 9.97 18.30
CA SER A 98 14.30 10.21 18.34
C SER A 98 13.56 9.06 19.00
N GLY A 99 12.29 9.27 19.39
CA GLY A 99 11.48 8.25 20.08
C GLY A 99 11.22 6.97 19.27
N CYS A 100 11.35 7.04 17.94
CA CYS A 100 11.28 5.90 17.03
C CYS A 100 12.35 6.05 15.96
N THR A 101 13.11 4.98 15.70
CA THR A 101 14.06 4.88 14.58
C THR A 101 13.36 4.26 13.38
N ILE A 102 13.20 5.03 12.30
CA ILE A 102 12.49 4.61 11.09
C ILE A 102 13.48 4.18 10.01
N PHE A 103 13.41 2.90 9.65
CA PHE A 103 14.16 2.31 8.54
C PHE A 103 13.30 2.32 7.28
N LEU A 104 13.80 2.94 6.21
CA LEU A 104 13.16 2.94 4.90
C LEU A 104 13.96 2.07 3.93
N GLY A 105 13.39 0.93 3.57
CA GLY A 105 13.93 0.02 2.56
C GLY A 105 13.24 0.21 1.21
N PHE A 106 14.02 0.27 0.13
CA PHE A 106 13.48 0.32 -1.24
C PHE A 106 14.41 -0.39 -2.24
N THR A 107 13.81 -0.89 -3.33
CA THR A 107 14.52 -1.52 -4.45
C THR A 107 14.95 -0.48 -5.49
N SER A 108 15.96 -0.80 -6.31
CA SER A 108 16.51 0.12 -7.32
C SER A 108 15.47 0.65 -8.30
N ASN A 109 14.53 -0.20 -8.74
CA ASN A 109 13.47 0.20 -9.67
C ASN A 109 12.58 1.34 -9.15
N LEU A 110 12.44 1.52 -7.83
CA LEU A 110 11.70 2.65 -7.26
C LEU A 110 12.46 3.97 -7.46
N VAL A 111 13.80 3.94 -7.47
CA VAL A 111 14.64 5.10 -7.80
C VAL A 111 14.64 5.34 -9.32
N SER A 112 14.58 4.30 -10.15
CA SER A 112 14.37 4.43 -11.60
C SER A 112 13.04 5.13 -11.93
N SER A 113 12.01 4.91 -11.10
CA SER A 113 10.69 5.52 -11.23
C SER A 113 10.63 6.96 -10.69
N GLY A 114 9.44 7.58 -10.74
CA GLY A 114 9.15 8.87 -10.09
C GLY A 114 8.95 8.79 -8.57
N VAL A 115 8.99 7.60 -7.97
CA VAL A 115 8.96 7.45 -6.50
C VAL A 115 10.24 8.03 -5.86
N ARG A 116 11.32 8.17 -6.64
CA ARG A 116 12.56 8.84 -6.25
C ARG A 116 12.33 10.20 -5.60
N GLU A 117 11.46 11.05 -6.16
CA GLU A 117 11.14 12.36 -5.60
C GLU A 117 10.45 12.27 -4.23
N THR A 118 9.59 11.27 -4.02
CA THR A 118 8.95 10.98 -2.73
C THR A 118 9.99 10.56 -1.69
N ILE A 119 10.91 9.65 -2.04
CA ILE A 119 12.01 9.23 -1.15
C ILE A 119 12.89 10.43 -0.79
N ARG A 120 13.27 11.24 -1.79
CA ARG A 120 14.05 12.47 -1.60
C ARG A 120 13.36 13.43 -0.63
N TYR A 121 12.04 13.61 -0.74
CA TYR A 121 11.28 14.45 0.19
C TYR A 121 11.35 13.94 1.63
N LEU A 122 11.16 12.63 1.85
CA LEU A 122 11.23 12.04 3.19
C LEU A 122 12.62 12.21 3.82
N VAL A 123 13.68 11.99 3.04
CA VAL A 123 15.06 12.11 3.49
C VAL A 123 15.45 13.56 3.74
N GLN A 124 15.14 14.46 2.82
CA GLN A 124 15.45 15.89 2.94
C GLN A 124 14.82 16.52 4.19
N ASN A 125 13.60 16.09 4.55
CA ASN A 125 12.88 16.60 5.70
C ASN A 125 13.12 15.79 6.98
N ASN A 126 14.16 14.95 7.01
CA ASN A 126 14.56 14.21 8.19
C ASN A 126 13.49 13.27 8.77
N MET A 127 12.56 12.79 7.93
CA MET A 127 11.41 11.98 8.35
C MET A 127 11.77 10.51 8.61
N VAL A 128 12.88 10.04 8.04
CA VAL A 128 13.43 8.68 8.21
C VAL A 128 14.86 8.74 8.73
N ASP A 129 15.33 7.65 9.36
CA ASP A 129 16.63 7.62 10.04
C ASP A 129 17.67 6.78 9.32
N VAL A 130 17.24 5.69 8.70
CA VAL A 130 18.13 4.75 8.02
C VAL A 130 17.55 4.39 6.66
N LEU A 131 18.40 4.39 5.64
CA LEU A 131 18.06 3.93 4.30
C LEU A 131 18.74 2.59 4.02
N VAL A 132 17.99 1.68 3.41
CA VAL A 132 18.53 0.41 2.90
C VAL A 132 18.08 0.26 1.45
N THR A 133 19.04 0.18 0.54
CA THR A 133 18.77 0.01 -0.90
C THR A 133 19.85 -0.85 -1.54
N THR A 134 19.56 -1.37 -2.74
CA THR A 134 20.56 -1.99 -3.61
C THR A 134 21.43 -0.94 -4.31
N ALA A 135 22.55 -1.36 -4.90
CA ALA A 135 23.50 -0.49 -5.61
C ALA A 135 22.81 0.39 -6.68
N GLY A 136 21.88 -0.21 -7.44
CA GLY A 136 21.06 0.50 -8.44
C GLY A 136 20.33 1.72 -7.88
N GLY A 137 19.80 1.63 -6.65
CA GLY A 137 19.11 2.76 -6.03
C GLY A 137 20.03 3.92 -5.63
N VAL A 138 21.33 3.67 -5.48
CA VAL A 138 22.33 4.73 -5.23
C VAL A 138 22.82 5.32 -6.54
N GLU A 139 23.25 4.49 -7.48
CA GLU A 139 23.83 4.96 -8.75
C GLU A 139 22.82 5.72 -9.60
N GLU A 140 21.57 5.25 -9.65
CA GLU A 140 20.54 5.89 -10.49
C GLU A 140 20.09 7.25 -9.95
N ASP A 141 20.09 7.45 -8.62
CA ASP A 141 19.82 8.76 -8.03
C ASP A 141 20.88 9.80 -8.45
N LEU A 142 22.15 9.38 -8.49
CA LEU A 142 23.26 10.21 -8.95
C LEU A 142 23.18 10.46 -10.46
N ILE A 143 22.92 9.42 -11.26
CA ILE A 143 22.78 9.52 -12.72
C ILE A 143 21.64 10.48 -13.10
N LYS A 144 20.52 10.47 -12.38
CA LYS A 144 19.39 11.39 -12.60
C LYS A 144 19.72 12.87 -12.37
N CYS A 145 20.80 13.17 -11.65
CA CYS A 145 21.32 14.54 -11.55
C CYS A 145 22.12 14.96 -12.80
N LEU A 146 22.59 14.00 -13.60
CA LEU A 146 23.41 14.22 -14.80
C LEU A 146 22.57 14.19 -16.08
N ALA A 147 21.60 13.27 -16.16
CA ALA A 147 20.74 13.10 -17.33
C ALA A 147 19.37 12.53 -16.93
N PRO A 148 18.29 12.87 -17.66
CA PRO A 148 16.96 12.35 -17.39
C PRO A 148 16.81 10.88 -17.80
N THR A 149 15.85 10.20 -17.17
CA THR A 149 15.33 8.89 -17.57
C THR A 149 13.97 9.09 -18.24
N TYR A 150 13.65 8.28 -19.25
CA TYR A 150 12.43 8.44 -20.06
C TYR A 150 11.49 7.25 -19.89
N LEU A 151 10.19 7.49 -20.06
CA LEU A 151 9.19 6.44 -20.12
C LEU A 151 9.38 5.61 -21.40
N GLY A 152 9.29 4.29 -21.26
CA GLY A 152 9.31 3.33 -22.36
C GLY A 152 8.13 2.37 -22.27
N ASP A 153 8.20 1.28 -23.05
CA ASP A 153 7.20 0.21 -23.05
C ASP A 153 7.88 -1.14 -22.77
N PHE A 154 7.23 -2.00 -21.97
CA PHE A 154 7.75 -3.33 -21.63
C PHE A 154 7.88 -4.25 -22.86
N SER A 155 7.11 -3.98 -23.92
CA SER A 155 7.12 -4.73 -25.18
C SER A 155 8.24 -4.37 -26.15
N LEU A 156 9.04 -3.32 -25.85
CA LEU A 156 10.15 -2.90 -26.72
C LEU A 156 11.20 -4.01 -26.88
N GLY A 157 11.58 -4.28 -28.13
CA GLY A 157 12.53 -5.32 -28.50
C GLY A 157 13.93 -5.06 -27.95
N GLY A 158 14.44 -5.96 -27.11
CA GLY A 158 15.76 -5.79 -26.48
C GLY A 158 16.91 -5.68 -27.49
N ARG A 159 16.81 -6.34 -28.65
CA ARG A 159 17.79 -6.24 -29.74
C ARG A 159 17.89 -4.82 -30.29
N GLU A 160 16.75 -4.20 -30.58
CA GLU A 160 16.67 -2.87 -31.17
C GLU A 160 17.16 -1.82 -30.17
N LEU A 161 16.70 -1.90 -28.92
CA LEU A 161 17.17 -1.05 -27.84
C LEU A 161 18.70 -1.11 -27.69
N ARG A 162 19.26 -2.33 -27.68
CA ARG A 162 20.70 -2.51 -27.55
C ARG A 162 21.47 -1.94 -28.74
N GLN A 163 20.95 -2.09 -29.97
CA GLN A 163 21.55 -1.51 -31.18
C GLN A 163 21.56 0.03 -31.13
N SER A 164 20.57 0.65 -30.48
CA SER A 164 20.48 2.09 -30.28
C SER A 164 21.16 2.60 -28.99
N GLY A 165 21.84 1.73 -28.23
CA GLY A 165 22.50 2.12 -26.98
C GLY A 165 21.55 2.48 -25.84
N LEU A 166 20.29 2.03 -25.92
CA LEU A 166 19.27 2.26 -24.90
C LEU A 166 19.18 1.06 -23.96
N ASN A 167 19.15 1.35 -22.65
CA ASN A 167 18.91 0.34 -21.62
C ASN A 167 17.45 0.46 -21.14
N ARG A 168 16.81 -0.68 -20.89
CA ARG A 168 15.48 -0.75 -20.28
C ARG A 168 15.60 -1.32 -18.87
N GLY A 169 15.19 -0.53 -17.89
CA GLY A 169 15.01 -0.96 -16.48
C GLY A 169 13.63 -1.53 -16.21
#